data_AF-A0AAV7AF46-F1
#
_entry.id   AF-A0AAV7AF46-F1
#
_cell.length_a   1.000
_cell.length_b   1.000
_cell.length_c   1.000
_cell.angle_alpha   90.00
_cell.angle_beta   90.00
_cell.angle_gamma   90.00
#
_symmetry.space_group_name_H-M   'P 1'
#
loop_
_entity.id
_entity.type
_entity.pdbx_description
1 polymer ?
#
loop_
_entity_poly.entity_id
_entity_poly.type
_entity_poly.pdbx_seq_one_letter_code
_entity_poly.pdbx_strand_id
1 'polypeptide(L)'
;MLWAEGLLLSFSSVFVLLLLVTRSPQLSSLLSGGLYLLLVLFRFEPVPVSRVQHVLKPRGQVSAIAHRGGAHDAPENTLAAIRLAAQNGAAAVELDLEFTKDGVPILMHDDTVERTTDGSGKLRDLTFDEVRKLNPAANHRLRDQFRGEKVPTLREAVEECLHHNLNIYFDVKGHAAQAAAALRQLYIDFPRLYNCSVVCSFEPSVIYKVSDPLHPL
;
A
#
# COMPACT_ATOMS: atom_id res chain seq x y z
N MET A 1 -7.14 -18.81 -20.50
CA MET A 1 -8.02 -19.78 -21.20
C MET A 1 -8.98 -20.46 -20.23
N LEU A 2 -8.52 -21.07 -19.12
CA LEU A 2 -9.38 -21.72 -18.11
C LEU A 2 -10.43 -20.81 -17.43
N TRP A 3 -10.19 -19.50 -17.36
CA TRP A 3 -11.13 -18.54 -16.74
C TRP A 3 -12.31 -18.13 -17.63
N ALA A 4 -12.18 -18.26 -18.97
CA ALA A 4 -13.24 -17.86 -19.88
C ALA A 4 -14.41 -18.87 -19.88
N GLU A 5 -14.11 -20.16 -19.73
CA GLU A 5 -15.10 -21.23 -19.74
C GLU A 5 -15.97 -21.24 -18.48
N GLY A 6 -15.38 -21.03 -17.29
CA GLY A 6 -16.12 -20.94 -16.03
C GLY A 6 -17.08 -19.75 -15.98
N LEU A 7 -16.71 -18.64 -16.64
CA LEU A 7 -17.55 -17.44 -16.71
C LEU A 7 -18.76 -17.67 -17.63
N LEU A 8 -18.56 -18.29 -18.79
CA LEU A 8 -19.65 -18.64 -19.72
C LEU A 8 -20.68 -19.59 -19.08
N LEU A 9 -20.23 -20.59 -18.31
CA LEU A 9 -21.11 -21.48 -17.54
C LEU A 9 -21.95 -20.72 -16.49
N SER A 10 -21.34 -19.73 -15.83
CA SER A 10 -22.00 -18.88 -14.83
C SER A 10 -23.10 -18.02 -15.46
N PHE A 11 -22.81 -17.37 -16.59
CA PHE A 11 -23.79 -16.54 -17.30
C PHE A 11 -24.90 -17.35 -17.97
N SER A 12 -24.61 -18.57 -18.42
CA SER A 12 -25.64 -19.49 -18.91
C SER A 12 -26.63 -19.86 -17.79
N SER A 13 -26.13 -20.06 -16.57
CA SER A 13 -26.97 -20.35 -15.39
C SER A 13 -27.83 -19.14 -14.98
N VAL A 14 -27.25 -17.94 -15.00
CA VAL A 14 -27.96 -16.68 -14.74
C VAL A 14 -29.06 -16.43 -15.79
N PHE A 15 -28.77 -16.69 -17.07
CA PHE A 15 -29.74 -16.57 -18.15
C PHE A 15 -30.93 -17.51 -17.95
N VAL A 16 -30.69 -18.78 -17.62
CA VAL A 16 -31.76 -19.78 -17.37
C VAL A 16 -32.62 -19.37 -16.17
N LEU A 17 -32.01 -18.91 -15.08
CA LEU A 17 -32.73 -18.39 -13.91
C LEU A 17 -33.62 -17.19 -14.27
N LEU A 18 -33.07 -16.22 -15.00
CA LEU A 18 -33.82 -15.06 -15.46
C LEU A 18 -34.94 -15.46 -16.42
N LEU A 19 -34.74 -16.46 -17.28
CA LEU A 19 -35.76 -16.98 -18.19
C LEU A 19 -36.94 -17.60 -17.43
N LEU A 20 -36.67 -18.35 -16.35
CA LEU A 20 -37.72 -18.93 -15.51
C LEU A 20 -38.54 -17.85 -14.79
N VAL A 21 -37.91 -16.75 -14.37
CA VAL A 21 -38.57 -15.65 -13.66
C VAL A 21 -39.33 -14.72 -14.61
N THR A 22 -38.67 -14.23 -15.67
CA THR A 22 -39.23 -13.23 -16.58
C THR A 22 -40.19 -13.85 -17.60
N ARG A 23 -40.03 -15.15 -17.89
CA ARG A 23 -40.71 -15.87 -18.97
C ARG A 23 -40.56 -15.19 -20.34
N SER A 24 -39.54 -14.35 -20.52
CA SER A 24 -39.26 -13.64 -21.77
C SER A 24 -37.79 -13.85 -22.16
N PRO A 25 -37.50 -14.51 -23.29
CA PRO A 25 -36.14 -14.71 -23.75
C PRO A 25 -35.45 -13.39 -24.13
N GLN A 26 -36.19 -12.40 -24.60
CA GLN A 26 -35.66 -11.08 -24.93
C GLN A 26 -35.20 -10.35 -23.67
N LEU A 27 -36.05 -10.31 -22.63
CA LEU A 27 -35.72 -9.64 -21.37
C LEU A 27 -34.58 -10.34 -20.64
N SER A 28 -34.56 -11.68 -20.60
CA SER A 28 -33.45 -12.44 -20.00
C SER A 28 -32.13 -12.24 -20.73
N SER A 29 -32.16 -12.12 -22.07
CA SER A 29 -30.96 -11.85 -22.87
C SER A 29 -30.42 -10.45 -22.58
N LEU A 30 -31.30 -9.44 -22.51
CA LEU A 30 -30.93 -8.07 -22.18
C LEU A 30 -30.34 -7.95 -20.77
N LEU A 31 -30.96 -8.60 -19.78
CA LEU A 31 -30.47 -8.56 -18.39
C LEU A 31 -29.14 -9.31 -18.23
N SER A 32 -29.00 -10.50 -18.81
CA SER A 32 -27.76 -11.29 -18.73
C SER A 32 -26.62 -10.62 -19.50
N GLY A 33 -26.90 -10.14 -20.72
CA GLY A 33 -25.94 -9.39 -21.54
C GLY A 33 -25.57 -8.04 -20.92
N GLY A 34 -26.54 -7.34 -20.31
CA GLY A 34 -26.32 -6.11 -19.56
C GLY A 34 -25.44 -6.33 -18.33
N LEU A 35 -25.70 -7.37 -17.54
CA LEU A 35 -24.85 -7.77 -16.42
C LEU A 35 -23.44 -8.17 -16.88
N TYR A 36 -23.32 -8.87 -18.01
CA TYR A 36 -22.04 -9.22 -18.59
C TYR A 36 -21.26 -7.97 -19.01
N LEU A 37 -21.90 -7.07 -19.75
CA LEU A 37 -21.32 -5.81 -20.19
C LEU A 37 -20.88 -4.96 -18.98
N LEU A 38 -21.74 -4.86 -17.96
CA LEU A 38 -21.43 -4.20 -16.70
C LEU A 38 -20.17 -4.81 -16.07
N LEU A 39 -20.13 -6.13 -15.91
CA LEU A 39 -18.97 -6.82 -15.34
C LEU A 39 -17.71 -6.76 -16.22
N VAL A 40 -17.83 -6.55 -17.53
CA VAL A 40 -16.68 -6.32 -18.41
C VAL A 40 -16.19 -4.88 -18.32
N LEU A 41 -17.10 -3.91 -18.24
CA LEU A 41 -16.77 -2.48 -18.11
C LEU A 41 -16.13 -2.15 -16.75
N PHE A 42 -16.48 -2.87 -15.68
CA PHE A 42 -15.88 -2.72 -14.35
C PHE A 42 -14.77 -3.75 -14.05
N ARG A 43 -14.22 -4.43 -15.06
CA ARG A 43 -13.02 -5.26 -14.87
C ARG A 43 -11.80 -4.37 -14.76
N PHE A 44 -11.09 -4.52 -13.64
CA PHE A 44 -9.70 -4.11 -13.57
C PHE A 44 -8.88 -5.02 -14.49
N GLU A 45 -8.16 -4.44 -15.45
CA GLU A 45 -7.17 -5.21 -16.20
C GLU A 45 -6.15 -5.77 -15.19
N PRO A 46 -5.98 -7.11 -15.13
CA PRO A 46 -5.00 -7.68 -14.24
C PRO A 46 -3.62 -7.21 -14.67
N VAL A 47 -2.82 -6.75 -13.70
CA VAL A 47 -1.44 -6.33 -13.96
C VAL A 47 -0.68 -7.47 -14.65
N PRO A 48 0.03 -7.21 -15.76
CA PRO A 48 0.79 -8.24 -16.46
C PRO A 48 1.73 -8.98 -15.51
N VAL A 49 1.73 -10.32 -15.58
CA VAL A 49 2.55 -11.18 -14.70
C VAL A 49 4.03 -10.81 -14.76
N SER A 50 4.52 -10.36 -15.93
CA SER A 50 5.88 -9.87 -16.11
C SER A 50 6.21 -8.66 -15.22
N ARG A 51 5.26 -7.72 -15.06
CA ARG A 51 5.42 -6.57 -14.17
C ARG A 51 5.42 -7.02 -12.70
N VAL A 52 4.52 -7.93 -12.34
CA VAL A 52 4.46 -8.50 -10.98
C VAL A 52 5.78 -9.20 -10.63
N GLN A 53 6.31 -10.03 -11.53
CA GLN A 53 7.59 -10.72 -11.34
C GLN A 53 8.77 -9.74 -11.23
N HIS A 54 8.73 -8.64 -12.00
CA HIS A 54 9.78 -7.63 -11.96
C HIS A 54 9.85 -6.87 -10.62
N VAL A 55 8.69 -6.55 -10.04
CA VAL A 55 8.59 -5.86 -8.75
C VAL A 55 8.89 -6.82 -7.59
N LEU A 56 8.22 -7.98 -7.56
CA LEU A 56 8.36 -8.93 -6.46
C LEU A 56 9.71 -9.65 -6.45
N LYS A 57 10.40 -9.72 -7.59
CA LYS A 57 11.68 -10.44 -7.78
C LYS A 57 11.75 -11.74 -7.00
N PRO A 58 10.87 -12.73 -7.24
CA PRO A 58 10.93 -14.01 -6.54
C PRO A 58 12.24 -14.72 -6.94
N ARG A 59 13.30 -14.57 -6.13
CA ARG A 59 14.66 -15.07 -6.41
C ARG A 59 14.82 -16.59 -6.18
N GLY A 60 13.73 -17.36 -6.20
CA GLY A 60 13.76 -18.79 -5.86
C GLY A 60 14.12 -19.12 -4.40
N GLN A 61 14.27 -18.11 -3.55
CA GLN A 61 14.43 -18.22 -2.09
C GLN A 61 13.25 -17.54 -1.39
N VAL A 62 12.97 -17.96 -0.15
CA VAL A 62 11.99 -17.29 0.72
C VAL A 62 12.47 -15.85 0.94
N SER A 63 11.69 -14.89 0.45
CA SER A 63 11.99 -13.46 0.55
C SER A 63 11.34 -12.89 1.81
N ALA A 64 12.14 -12.36 2.73
CA ALA A 64 11.63 -11.73 3.93
C ALA A 64 11.25 -10.26 3.67
N ILE A 65 10.06 -9.88 4.11
CA ILE A 65 9.58 -8.49 4.15
C ILE A 65 9.61 -8.06 5.63
N ALA A 66 10.44 -7.08 5.95
CA ALA A 66 10.54 -6.57 7.30
C ALA A 66 9.36 -5.63 7.61
N HIS A 67 8.40 -6.14 8.38
CA HIS A 67 7.19 -5.41 8.80
C HIS A 67 7.56 -4.17 9.62
N ARG A 68 7.06 -3.01 9.20
CA ARG A 68 7.39 -1.67 9.73
C ARG A 68 8.89 -1.39 9.80
N GLY A 69 9.63 -1.84 8.78
CA GLY A 69 11.09 -1.77 8.74
C GLY A 69 11.81 -2.75 9.67
N GLY A 70 11.13 -3.70 10.32
CA GLY A 70 11.77 -4.63 11.27
C GLY A 70 11.61 -4.22 12.73
N ALA A 71 10.35 -3.93 13.11
CA ALA A 71 9.94 -3.40 14.42
C ALA A 71 10.45 -4.15 15.66
N HIS A 72 10.89 -5.40 15.51
CA HIS A 72 11.44 -6.16 16.63
C HIS A 72 12.88 -5.72 16.95
N ASP A 73 13.69 -5.42 15.92
CA ASP A 73 15.13 -5.21 16.05
C ASP A 73 15.48 -3.72 16.19
N ALA A 74 14.58 -2.84 15.74
CA ALA A 74 14.68 -1.39 15.84
C ALA A 74 13.27 -0.78 15.98
N PRO A 75 13.16 0.46 16.48
CA PRO A 75 11.87 1.13 16.60
C PRO A 75 11.14 1.17 15.26
N GLU A 76 9.89 0.72 15.24
CA GLU A 76 9.10 0.60 14.02
C GLU A 76 9.01 1.92 13.24
N ASN A 77 8.93 1.82 11.89
CA ASN A 77 8.74 2.99 11.01
C ASN A 77 9.81 4.08 11.16
N THR A 78 11.06 3.70 11.44
CA THR A 78 12.21 4.61 11.52
C THR A 78 13.26 4.33 10.45
N LEU A 79 14.17 5.27 10.20
CA LEU A 79 15.29 5.05 9.28
C LEU A 79 16.25 4.01 9.86
N ALA A 80 16.45 4.00 11.18
CA ALA A 80 17.23 2.96 11.85
C ALA A 80 16.67 1.55 11.58
N ALA A 81 15.35 1.37 11.60
CA ALA A 81 14.73 0.10 11.27
C ALA A 81 14.99 -0.31 9.82
N ILE A 82 14.79 0.60 8.86
CA ILE A 82 15.08 0.35 7.44
C ILE A 82 16.55 -0.10 7.24
N ARG A 83 17.50 0.60 7.85
CA ARG A 83 18.93 0.26 7.77
C ARG A 83 19.21 -1.11 8.35
N LEU A 84 18.62 -1.44 9.50
CA LEU A 84 18.84 -2.72 10.16
C LEU A 84 18.18 -3.88 9.38
N ALA A 85 17.01 -3.67 8.80
CA ALA A 85 16.40 -4.63 7.89
C ALA A 85 17.31 -4.96 6.69
N ALA A 86 17.92 -3.93 6.09
CA ALA A 86 18.90 -4.14 5.02
C ALA A 86 20.13 -4.94 5.50
N GLN A 87 20.67 -4.60 6.67
CA GLN A 87 21.81 -5.31 7.28
C GLN A 87 21.48 -6.78 7.57
N ASN A 88 20.25 -7.06 7.99
CA ASN A 88 19.75 -8.41 8.25
C ASN A 88 19.42 -9.19 6.97
N GLY A 89 19.58 -8.60 5.78
CA GLY A 89 19.35 -9.24 4.50
C GLY A 89 17.88 -9.32 4.08
N ALA A 90 17.02 -8.45 4.63
CA ALA A 90 15.65 -8.33 4.16
C ALA A 90 15.62 -7.94 2.68
N ALA A 91 14.69 -8.52 1.92
CA ALA A 91 14.53 -8.18 0.51
C ALA A 91 13.65 -6.93 0.33
N ALA A 92 12.77 -6.69 1.30
CA ALA A 92 11.85 -5.58 1.30
C ALA A 92 11.55 -5.11 2.73
N VAL A 93 11.01 -3.91 2.83
CA VAL A 93 10.39 -3.38 4.04
C VAL A 93 8.93 -3.05 3.74
N GLU A 94 8.07 -3.25 4.74
CA GLU A 94 6.74 -2.66 4.76
C GLU A 94 6.79 -1.42 5.67
N LEU A 95 6.09 -0.36 5.26
CA LEU A 95 6.11 0.95 5.91
C LEU A 95 4.69 1.53 5.93
N ASP A 96 4.25 1.97 7.10
CA ASP A 96 2.93 2.55 7.30
C ASP A 96 2.93 4.05 6.93
N LEU A 97 2.07 4.46 6.01
CA LEU A 97 1.89 5.86 5.64
C LEU A 97 0.79 6.52 6.46
N GLU A 98 1.12 7.63 7.10
CA GLU A 98 0.16 8.51 7.77
C GLU A 98 0.50 10.00 7.56
N PHE A 99 -0.41 10.90 7.94
CA PHE A 99 -0.29 12.33 7.73
C PHE A 99 -0.39 13.13 9.03
N THR A 100 0.45 14.16 9.12
CA THR A 100 0.34 15.20 10.16
C THR A 100 -0.78 16.19 9.84
N LYS A 101 -1.14 17.04 10.81
CA LYS A 101 -2.15 18.10 10.67
C LYS A 101 -1.93 19.01 9.46
N ASP A 102 -0.68 19.35 9.19
CA ASP A 102 -0.23 20.17 8.07
C ASP A 102 -0.03 19.38 6.76
N GLY A 103 -0.44 18.11 6.74
CA GLY A 103 -0.50 17.29 5.54
C GLY A 103 0.84 16.70 5.11
N VAL A 104 1.84 16.68 5.98
CA VAL A 104 3.15 16.09 5.68
C VAL A 104 3.05 14.56 5.78
N PRO A 105 3.40 13.80 4.73
CA PRO A 105 3.42 12.34 4.78
C PRO A 105 4.60 11.85 5.64
N ILE A 106 4.30 11.07 6.66
CA ILE A 106 5.25 10.50 7.61
C ILE A 106 5.08 8.98 7.69
N LEU A 107 6.05 8.31 8.33
CA LEU A 107 5.88 6.93 8.72
C LEU A 107 5.35 6.79 10.14
N MET A 108 4.13 6.27 10.28
CA MET A 108 3.54 5.93 11.57
C MET A 108 2.34 4.99 11.38
N HIS A 109 2.21 4.00 12.26
CA HIS A 109 1.14 3.02 12.16
C HIS A 109 -0.20 3.53 12.73
N ASP A 110 -0.14 4.21 13.87
CA ASP A 110 -1.32 4.57 14.68
C ASP A 110 -1.80 5.99 14.34
N ASP A 111 -3.07 6.30 14.63
CA ASP A 111 -3.60 7.67 14.51
C ASP A 111 -3.18 8.57 15.68
N THR A 112 -2.51 8.01 16.68
CA THR A 112 -1.97 8.69 17.86
C THR A 112 -0.49 8.34 18.08
N VAL A 113 0.25 9.19 18.79
CA VAL A 113 1.72 9.09 18.90
C VAL A 113 2.21 8.32 20.14
N GLU A 114 1.35 8.07 21.12
CA GLU A 114 1.71 7.60 22.48
C GLU A 114 2.36 6.22 22.48
N ARG A 115 1.93 5.32 21.60
CA ARG A 115 2.41 3.93 21.64
C ARG A 115 3.89 3.84 21.28
N THR A 116 4.34 4.59 20.27
CA THR A 116 5.70 4.49 19.71
C THR A 116 6.60 5.63 20.15
N THR A 117 6.06 6.72 20.70
CA THR A 117 6.84 7.90 21.05
C THR A 117 6.74 8.27 22.54
N ASP A 118 7.47 9.31 22.94
CA ASP A 118 7.36 9.97 24.25
C ASP A 118 6.30 11.08 24.28
N GLY A 119 5.53 11.28 23.20
CA GLY A 119 4.48 12.27 23.09
C GLY A 119 3.08 11.75 23.40
N SER A 120 2.10 12.64 23.27
CA SER A 120 0.67 12.31 23.31
C SER A 120 -0.13 13.21 22.38
N GLY A 121 -1.23 12.69 21.83
CA GLY A 121 -2.12 13.37 20.92
C GLY A 121 -2.37 12.58 19.64
N LYS A 122 -3.39 13.00 18.90
CA LYS A 122 -3.70 12.46 17.57
C LYS A 122 -2.85 13.14 16.52
N LEU A 123 -2.38 12.39 15.52
CA LEU A 123 -1.57 12.94 14.42
C LEU A 123 -2.26 14.08 13.66
N ARG A 124 -3.58 13.96 13.48
CA ARG A 124 -4.40 15.00 12.84
C ARG A 124 -4.39 16.35 13.58
N ASP A 125 -3.97 16.37 14.84
CA ASP A 125 -3.93 17.55 15.69
C ASP A 125 -2.50 18.11 15.86
N LEU A 126 -1.48 17.40 15.38
CA LEU A 126 -0.05 17.75 15.51
C LEU A 126 0.57 18.09 14.14
N THR A 127 1.35 19.16 14.08
CA THR A 127 2.16 19.53 12.91
C THR A 127 3.39 18.65 12.78
N PHE A 128 4.00 18.60 11.60
CA PHE A 128 5.24 17.84 11.41
C PHE A 128 6.37 18.32 12.32
N ASP A 129 6.51 19.62 12.54
CA ASP A 129 7.54 20.15 13.44
C ASP A 129 7.35 19.71 14.90
N GLU A 130 6.10 19.47 15.32
CA GLU A 130 5.79 18.90 16.63
C GLU A 130 6.11 17.41 16.67
N VAL A 131 5.65 16.64 15.67
CA VAL A 131 5.91 15.20 15.56
C VAL A 131 7.41 14.90 15.43
N ARG A 132 8.17 15.72 14.70
CA ARG A 132 9.62 15.55 14.48
C ARG A 132 10.44 15.75 15.76
N LYS A 133 9.89 16.41 16.78
CA LYS A 133 10.56 16.55 18.08
C LYS A 133 10.45 15.29 18.93
N LEU A 134 9.41 14.49 18.71
CA LEU A 134 9.16 13.25 19.45
C LEU A 134 10.27 12.22 19.20
N ASN A 135 10.50 11.39 20.20
CA ASN A 135 11.43 10.27 20.14
C ASN A 135 10.69 8.98 19.76
N PRO A 136 10.78 8.47 18.52
CA PRO A 136 10.11 7.25 18.09
C PRO A 136 10.68 5.97 18.71
N ALA A 137 11.76 6.07 19.49
CA ALA A 137 12.35 4.96 20.20
C ALA A 137 11.90 4.87 21.67
N ALA A 138 11.17 5.85 22.20
CA ALA A 138 10.94 6.01 23.65
C ALA A 138 10.42 4.74 24.35
N ASN A 139 9.48 4.05 23.70
CA ASN A 139 8.82 2.85 24.22
C ASN A 139 9.41 1.55 23.64
N HIS A 140 10.46 1.62 22.84
CA HIS A 140 11.11 0.45 22.28
C HIS A 140 12.05 -0.20 23.31
N ARG A 141 12.10 -1.55 23.34
CA ARG A 141 12.93 -2.31 24.29
C ARG A 141 14.43 -2.02 24.18
N LEU A 142 14.89 -1.61 23.00
CA LEU A 142 16.28 -1.27 22.69
C LEU A 142 16.53 0.24 22.59
N ARG A 143 15.64 1.09 23.16
CA ARG A 143 15.68 2.56 23.02
C ARG A 143 17.05 3.21 23.20
N ASP A 144 17.88 2.67 24.10
CA ASP A 144 19.21 3.21 24.39
C ASP A 144 20.17 3.14 23.21
N GLN A 145 19.92 2.25 22.24
CA GLN A 145 20.71 2.09 21.02
C GLN A 145 20.29 3.04 19.90
N PHE A 146 19.11 3.66 20.01
CA PHE A 146 18.48 4.47 18.96
C PHE A 146 18.30 5.93 19.41
N ARG A 147 19.31 6.46 20.09
CA ARG A 147 19.30 7.85 20.58
C ARG A 147 19.38 8.82 19.41
N GLY A 148 18.49 9.81 19.42
CA GLY A 148 18.44 10.84 18.39
C GLY A 148 17.67 10.45 17.13
N GLU A 149 17.05 9.26 17.11
CA GLU A 149 16.13 8.87 16.04
C GLU A 149 14.95 9.85 15.96
N LYS A 150 14.38 9.96 14.77
CA LYS A 150 13.31 10.90 14.44
C LYS A 150 12.23 10.19 13.65
N VAL A 151 10.98 10.60 13.83
CA VAL A 151 9.87 10.16 12.97
C VAL A 151 10.19 10.63 11.54
N PRO A 152 10.40 9.71 10.58
CA PRO A 152 10.80 10.08 9.23
C PRO A 152 9.59 10.56 8.40
N THR A 153 9.87 11.44 7.45
CA THR A 153 8.96 11.67 6.34
C THR A 153 8.96 10.45 5.41
N LEU A 154 7.89 10.30 4.62
CA LEU A 154 7.82 9.26 3.59
C LEU A 154 8.98 9.37 2.58
N ARG A 155 9.39 10.60 2.22
CA ARG A 155 10.52 10.83 1.30
C ARG A 155 11.84 10.31 1.87
N GLU A 156 12.17 10.68 3.11
CA GLU A 156 13.41 10.23 3.77
C GLU A 156 13.48 8.70 3.81
N ALA A 157 12.36 8.05 4.11
CA ALA A 157 12.28 6.60 4.12
C ALA A 157 12.48 5.97 2.72
N VAL A 158 11.89 6.57 1.67
CA VAL A 158 12.10 6.12 0.29
C VAL A 158 13.57 6.25 -0.11
N GLU A 159 14.20 7.38 0.17
CA GLU A 159 15.62 7.60 -0.14
C GLU A 159 16.51 6.55 0.55
N GLU A 160 16.25 6.27 1.83
CA GLU A 160 16.95 5.24 2.60
C GLU A 160 16.75 3.83 2.02
N CYS A 161 15.52 3.47 1.65
CA CYS A 161 15.22 2.18 1.03
C CYS A 161 15.94 2.01 -0.32
N LEU A 162 15.93 3.05 -1.15
CA LEU A 162 16.57 3.04 -2.47
C LEU A 162 18.10 2.95 -2.36
N HIS A 163 18.69 3.61 -1.35
CA HIS A 163 20.11 3.50 -1.01
C HIS A 163 20.48 2.04 -0.73
N HIS A 164 19.66 1.35 0.08
CA HIS A 164 19.89 -0.03 0.48
C HIS A 164 19.37 -1.08 -0.51
N ASN A 165 18.83 -0.66 -1.66
CA ASN A 165 18.22 -1.54 -2.67
C ASN A 165 17.08 -2.43 -2.12
N LEU A 166 16.35 -1.94 -1.12
CA LEU A 166 15.16 -2.58 -0.58
C LEU A 166 13.96 -2.33 -1.47
N ASN A 167 13.14 -3.36 -1.67
CA ASN A 167 11.79 -3.14 -2.17
C ASN A 167 10.90 -2.54 -1.06
N ILE A 168 9.87 -1.78 -1.44
CA ILE A 168 9.02 -1.05 -0.48
C ILE A 168 7.57 -1.48 -0.61
N TYR A 169 6.93 -1.81 0.50
CA TYR A 169 5.49 -2.01 0.59
C TYR A 169 4.91 -0.84 1.37
N PHE A 170 4.23 0.07 0.68
CA PHE A 170 3.53 1.17 1.32
C PHE A 170 2.17 0.68 1.81
N ASP A 171 2.01 0.51 3.13
CA ASP A 171 0.70 0.26 3.72
C ASP A 171 -0.01 1.59 4.00
N VAL A 172 -1.15 1.78 3.36
CA VAL A 172 -1.91 3.03 3.42
C VAL A 172 -3.25 2.73 4.09
N LYS A 173 -3.49 3.28 5.28
CA LYS A 173 -4.69 2.99 6.07
C LYS A 173 -5.88 3.90 5.80
N GLY A 174 -5.67 5.01 5.10
CA GLY A 174 -6.73 5.97 4.81
C GLY A 174 -6.24 7.15 3.98
N HIS A 175 -6.92 8.29 4.13
CA HIS A 175 -6.52 9.55 3.49
C HIS A 175 -6.35 9.42 1.96
N ALA A 176 -7.17 8.61 1.30
CA ALA A 176 -6.94 8.14 -0.08
C ALA A 176 -6.55 9.24 -1.10
N ALA A 177 -7.13 10.44 -0.99
CA ALA A 177 -6.74 11.56 -1.86
C ALA A 177 -5.32 12.07 -1.57
N GLN A 178 -4.99 12.29 -0.30
CA GLN A 178 -3.68 12.77 0.14
C GLN A 178 -2.60 11.71 -0.11
N ALA A 179 -2.90 10.43 0.19
CA ALA A 179 -2.03 9.30 -0.10
C ALA A 179 -1.73 9.18 -1.60
N ALA A 180 -2.75 9.23 -2.46
CA ALA A 180 -2.54 9.18 -3.90
C ALA A 180 -1.68 10.36 -4.40
N ALA A 181 -1.93 11.58 -3.91
CA ALA A 181 -1.14 12.75 -4.29
C ALA A 181 0.33 12.65 -3.83
N ALA A 182 0.56 12.26 -2.58
CA ALA A 182 1.90 12.10 -2.01
C ALA A 182 2.70 10.99 -2.71
N LEU A 183 2.08 9.82 -2.91
CA LEU A 183 2.69 8.71 -3.65
C LEU A 183 2.98 9.14 -5.10
N ARG A 184 2.03 9.77 -5.80
CA ARG A 184 2.25 10.25 -7.16
C ARG A 184 3.47 11.15 -7.28
N GLN A 185 3.60 12.12 -6.38
CA GLN A 185 4.78 12.99 -6.37
C GLN A 185 6.07 12.19 -6.17
N LEU A 186 6.07 11.18 -5.29
CA LEU A 186 7.22 10.31 -5.10
C LEU A 186 7.55 9.46 -6.32
N TYR A 187 6.57 8.92 -7.04
CA TYR A 187 6.83 8.14 -8.27
C TYR A 187 7.36 9.04 -9.41
N ILE A 188 6.96 10.31 -9.46
CA ILE A 188 7.53 11.31 -10.37
C ILE A 188 9.00 11.58 -10.01
N ASP A 189 9.28 11.83 -8.73
CA ASP A 189 10.62 12.20 -8.27
C ASP A 189 11.59 11.01 -8.23
N PHE A 190 11.07 9.80 -8.01
CA PHE A 190 11.79 8.55 -7.96
C PHE A 190 11.17 7.49 -8.89
N PRO A 191 11.35 7.60 -10.23
CA PRO A 191 10.77 6.63 -11.18
C PRO A 191 11.21 5.18 -10.96
N ARG A 192 12.29 4.95 -10.20
CA ARG A 192 12.72 3.61 -9.81
C ARG A 192 11.66 2.87 -8.98
N LEU A 193 10.79 3.58 -8.28
CA LEU A 193 9.70 3.01 -7.47
C LEU A 193 8.77 2.10 -8.29
N TYR A 194 8.53 2.41 -9.57
CA TYR A 194 7.75 1.53 -10.47
C TYR A 194 8.23 0.09 -10.53
N ASN A 195 9.50 -0.16 -10.22
CA ASN A 195 10.14 -1.46 -10.30
C ASN A 195 10.49 -2.06 -8.94
N CYS A 196 10.24 -1.35 -7.84
CA CYS A 196 10.66 -1.78 -6.51
C CYS A 196 9.70 -1.38 -5.40
N SER A 197 8.47 -0.95 -5.70
CA SER A 197 7.46 -0.74 -4.68
C SER A 197 6.09 -1.31 -5.02
N VAL A 198 5.33 -1.58 -3.97
CA VAL A 198 3.95 -2.03 -3.98
C VAL A 198 3.16 -1.10 -3.05
N VAL A 199 1.97 -0.69 -3.48
CA VAL A 199 1.03 0.03 -2.60
C VAL A 199 -0.03 -0.98 -2.16
N CYS A 200 -0.21 -1.12 -0.85
CA CYS A 200 -1.22 -1.97 -0.23
C CYS A 200 -2.13 -1.15 0.68
N SER A 201 -3.37 -1.61 0.82
CA SER A 201 -4.37 -0.98 1.69
C SER A 201 -5.51 -1.95 1.94
N PHE A 202 -6.07 -1.90 3.15
CA PHE A 202 -7.36 -2.53 3.45
C PHE A 202 -8.55 -1.68 2.98
N GLU A 203 -8.34 -0.41 2.62
CA GLU A 203 -9.38 0.49 2.13
C GLU A 203 -9.39 0.51 0.59
N PRO A 204 -10.45 -0.02 -0.06
CA PRO A 204 -10.51 -0.08 -1.53
C PRO A 204 -10.40 1.29 -2.22
N SER A 205 -10.84 2.35 -1.53
CA SER A 205 -10.82 3.73 -2.06
C SER A 205 -9.39 4.21 -2.34
N VAL A 206 -8.41 3.78 -1.53
CA VAL A 206 -7.00 4.10 -1.68
C VAL A 206 -6.47 3.48 -2.97
N ILE A 207 -6.67 2.18 -3.13
CA ILE A 207 -6.19 1.45 -4.32
C ILE A 207 -6.78 2.08 -5.57
N TYR A 208 -8.08 2.36 -5.58
CA TYR A 208 -8.74 3.00 -6.71
C TYR A 208 -8.10 4.35 -7.06
N LYS A 209 -7.91 5.24 -6.08
CA LYS A 209 -7.34 6.58 -6.32
C LYS A 209 -5.87 6.55 -6.74
N VAL A 210 -5.07 5.67 -6.16
CA VAL A 210 -3.66 5.49 -6.54
C VAL A 210 -3.55 4.93 -7.96
N SER A 211 -4.51 4.08 -8.37
CA SER A 211 -4.58 3.49 -9.70
C SER A 211 -5.37 4.31 -10.73
N ASP A 212 -5.85 5.52 -10.37
CA ASP A 212 -6.80 6.28 -11.18
C ASP A 212 -6.26 6.51 -12.60
N PRO A 213 -6.88 5.91 -13.63
CA PRO A 213 -6.40 6.01 -15.02
C PRO A 213 -6.56 7.42 -15.60
N LEU A 214 -7.38 8.29 -14.99
CA LEU A 214 -7.48 9.70 -15.37
C LEU A 214 -6.29 10.52 -14.85
N HIS A 215 -5.61 10.01 -13.82
CA HIS A 215 -4.48 10.64 -13.17
C HIS A 215 -3.38 9.61 -12.92
N PRO A 216 -2.86 8.95 -13.98
CA PRO A 216 -1.91 7.87 -13.79
C PRO A 216 -0.67 8.38 -13.06
N LEU A 217 -0.16 7.55 -12.14
CA LEU A 217 1.18 7.72 -11.58
C LEU A 217 2.17 7.90 -12.74
#